data_AF-A0A9D5DUB3-F1
#
_entry.id   AF-A0A9D5DUB3-F1
#
_cell.length_a   1.000
_cell.length_b   1.000
_cell.length_c   1.000
_cell.angle_alpha   90.00
_cell.angle_beta   90.00
_cell.angle_gamma   90.00
#
_symmetry.space_group_name_H-M   'P 1'
#
loop_
_entity.id
_entity.type
_entity.pdbx_description
1 polymer ?
#
loop_
_entity_poly.entity_id
_entity_poly.type
_entity_poly.pdbx_seq_one_letter_code
_entity_poly.pdbx_strand_id
1 'polypeptide(L)'
;METIGLIIFTIVGLSIGLQFITGMLFFLFGISSPIGSYLSNYYVKKPKDFFDWFTNVFYIAAHSFAHLSFLKLIEKHGGFKGRLIYLGQWIVIFVLVVIAVNIPYMF
;
A
#
# COMPACT_ATOMS: atom_id res chain seq x y z
N MET A 1 -22.05 -14.57 -12.62
CA MET A 1 -21.53 -13.20 -12.45
C MET A 1 -21.23 -12.87 -11.00
N GLU A 2 -22.06 -13.31 -10.03
CA GLU A 2 -21.86 -13.04 -8.59
C GLU A 2 -20.52 -13.55 -8.03
N THR A 3 -20.08 -14.76 -8.41
CA THR A 3 -18.82 -15.34 -7.90
C THR A 3 -17.57 -14.57 -8.34
N ILE A 4 -17.55 -14.11 -9.59
CA ILE A 4 -16.42 -13.32 -10.13
C ILE A 4 -16.37 -11.95 -9.45
N GLY A 5 -17.53 -11.31 -9.26
CA GLY A 5 -17.63 -10.05 -8.52
C GLY A 5 -17.12 -10.19 -7.09
N LEU A 6 -17.49 -11.25 -6.38
CA LEU A 6 -17.03 -11.53 -5.02
C LEU A 6 -15.51 -11.74 -4.94
N ILE A 7 -14.93 -12.46 -5.91
CA ILE A 7 -13.48 -12.70 -5.98
C ILE A 7 -12.74 -11.37 -6.19
N ILE A 8 -13.19 -10.55 -7.14
CA ILE A 8 -12.59 -9.25 -7.41
C ILE A 8 -12.69 -8.34 -6.18
N PHE A 9 -13.88 -8.28 -5.55
CA PHE A 9 -14.09 -7.49 -4.34
C PHE A 9 -13.15 -7.93 -3.21
N THR A 10 -13.00 -9.24 -3.01
CA THR A 10 -12.10 -9.80 -1.99
C THR A 10 -10.64 -9.44 -2.29
N ILE A 11 -10.16 -9.60 -3.53
CA ILE A 11 -8.78 -9.27 -3.90
C ILE A 11 -8.51 -7.77 -3.71
N VAL A 12 -9.43 -6.91 -4.14
CA VAL A 12 -9.30 -5.45 -3.99
C VAL A 12 -9.30 -5.05 -2.52
N GLY A 13 -10.24 -5.57 -1.71
CA GLY A 13 -10.32 -5.28 -0.29
C GLY A 13 -9.06 -5.72 0.47
N LEU A 14 -8.54 -6.91 0.15
CA LEU A 14 -7.31 -7.44 0.73
C LEU A 14 -6.09 -6.60 0.31
N SER A 15 -6.03 -6.16 -0.95
CA SER A 15 -4.97 -5.25 -1.44
C SER A 15 -4.99 -3.91 -0.71
N ILE A 16 -6.16 -3.31 -0.52
CA ILE A 16 -6.33 -2.06 0.24
C ILE A 16 -5.88 -2.27 1.69
N GLY A 17 -6.30 -3.36 2.33
CA GLY A 17 -5.92 -3.68 3.71
C GLY A 17 -4.40 -3.84 3.87
N LEU A 18 -3.75 -4.57 2.97
CA LEU A 18 -2.29 -4.73 2.98
C LEU A 18 -1.55 -3.41 2.75
N GLN A 19 -2.08 -2.54 1.89
CA GLN A 19 -1.51 -1.20 1.70
C GLN A 19 -1.58 -0.36 2.98
N PHE A 20 -2.71 -0.40 3.69
CA PHE A 20 -2.85 0.27 4.99
C PHE A 20 -1.86 -0.25 6.03
N ILE A 21 -1.76 -1.57 6.18
CA ILE A 21 -0.81 -2.21 7.11
C ILE A 21 0.61 -1.75 6.77
N THR A 22 0.98 -1.80 5.50
CA THR A 22 2.30 -1.37 5.01
C THR A 22 2.57 0.09 5.30
N GLY A 23 1.59 0.95 5.07
CA GLY A 23 1.70 2.38 5.37
C GLY A 23 1.91 2.64 6.85
N MET A 24 1.14 1.98 7.73
CA MET A 24 1.32 2.11 9.17
C MET A 24 2.69 1.62 9.63
N LEU A 25 3.18 0.51 9.08
CA LEU A 25 4.52 0.01 9.38
C LEU A 25 5.63 0.97 8.94
N PHE A 26 5.50 1.59 7.75
CA PHE A 26 6.45 2.61 7.30
C PHE A 26 6.38 3.88 8.15
N PHE A 27 5.21 4.31 8.59
CA PHE A 27 5.07 5.44 9.50
C PHE A 27 5.80 5.18 10.83
N LEU A 28 5.56 4.01 11.44
CA LEU A 28 6.13 3.63 12.74
C LEU A 28 7.64 3.42 12.67
N PHE A 29 8.10 2.60 11.73
CA PHE A 29 9.48 2.10 11.73
C PHE A 29 10.37 2.73 10.64
N GLY A 30 9.77 3.31 9.59
CA GLY A 30 10.50 3.91 8.48
C GLY A 30 11.18 2.90 7.54
N ILE A 31 11.99 3.45 6.62
CA ILE A 31 12.66 2.66 5.57
C ILE A 31 13.75 1.74 6.12
N SER A 32 14.37 2.10 7.24
CA SER A 32 15.43 1.33 7.90
C SER A 32 14.90 0.11 8.66
N SER A 33 13.59 -0.11 8.63
CA SER A 33 12.96 -1.27 9.27
C SER A 33 13.14 -2.55 8.44
N PRO A 34 12.99 -3.74 9.06
CA PRO A 34 13.00 -5.00 8.32
C PRO A 34 11.99 -5.02 7.15
N ILE A 35 10.84 -4.37 7.32
CA ILE A 35 9.80 -4.26 6.29
C ILE A 35 10.23 -3.37 5.13
N GLY A 36 10.88 -2.23 5.43
CA GLY A 36 11.44 -1.35 4.40
C GLY A 36 12.56 -2.02 3.60
N SER A 37 13.45 -2.74 4.28
CA SER A 37 14.49 -3.55 3.63
C SER A 37 13.89 -4.68 2.79
N TYR A 38 12.88 -5.38 3.32
CA TYR A 38 12.17 -6.43 2.60
C TYR A 38 11.53 -5.89 1.32
N LEU A 39 10.70 -4.85 1.42
CA LEU A 39 9.97 -4.26 0.30
C LEU A 39 10.87 -3.61 -0.75
N SER A 40 12.04 -3.09 -0.34
CA SER A 40 13.04 -2.56 -1.27
C SER A 40 13.69 -3.66 -2.13
N ASN A 41 13.78 -4.88 -1.61
CA ASN A 41 14.32 -6.04 -2.31
C ASN A 41 13.24 -6.93 -2.94
N TYR A 42 11.97 -6.64 -2.68
CA TYR A 42 10.84 -7.48 -3.09
C TYR A 42 10.46 -7.32 -4.57
N TYR A 43 10.73 -6.14 -5.15
CA TYR A 43 10.48 -5.89 -6.57
C TYR A 43 11.67 -6.27 -7.44
N VAL A 44 11.49 -7.29 -8.28
CA VAL A 44 12.50 -7.78 -9.22
C VAL A 44 12.35 -7.09 -10.56
N LYS A 45 13.29 -6.21 -10.93
CA LYS A 45 13.23 -5.41 -12.18
C LYS A 45 13.21 -6.24 -13.47
N LYS A 46 13.77 -7.46 -13.45
CA LYS A 46 13.76 -8.42 -14.56
C LYS A 46 13.33 -9.79 -14.02
N PRO A 47 12.02 -10.04 -13.83
CA PRO A 47 11.55 -11.32 -13.35
C PRO A 47 11.92 -12.40 -14.38
N LYS A 48 12.58 -13.47 -13.93
CA LYS A 48 13.00 -14.57 -14.83
C LYS A 48 11.99 -15.70 -14.80
N ASP A 49 11.40 -15.95 -13.63
CA ASP A 49 10.48 -17.05 -13.41
C ASP A 49 9.06 -16.56 -13.07
N PHE A 50 8.08 -17.45 -13.21
CA PHE A 50 6.67 -17.14 -12.91
C PHE A 50 6.48 -16.68 -11.46
N PHE A 51 7.27 -17.22 -10.53
CA PHE A 51 7.26 -16.81 -9.13
C PHE A 51 7.66 -15.33 -8.96
N ASP A 52 8.71 -14.87 -9.64
CA ASP A 52 9.14 -13.46 -9.61
C ASP A 52 8.07 -12.53 -10.19
N TRP A 53 7.36 -13.00 -11.23
CA TRP A 53 6.26 -12.24 -11.81
C TRP A 53 5.10 -12.11 -10.84
N PHE A 54 4.71 -13.21 -10.17
CA PHE A 54 3.66 -13.21 -9.16
C PHE A 54 3.99 -12.31 -7.96
N THR A 55 5.21 -12.38 -7.42
CA THR A 55 5.64 -11.53 -6.30
C THR A 55 5.67 -10.06 -6.69
N ASN A 56 6.08 -9.73 -7.92
CA ASN A 56 6.00 -8.36 -8.45
C ASN A 56 4.56 -7.86 -8.54
N VAL A 57 3.64 -8.68 -9.07
CA VAL A 57 2.21 -8.32 -9.16
C VAL A 57 1.63 -8.09 -7.77
N PHE A 58 1.94 -8.98 -6.82
CA PHE A 58 1.52 -8.84 -5.44
C PHE A 58 2.08 -7.57 -4.80
N TYR A 59 3.37 -7.29 -4.98
CA TYR A 59 4.01 -6.04 -4.53
C TYR A 59 3.29 -4.81 -5.10
N ILE A 60 3.02 -4.81 -6.41
CA ILE A 60 2.34 -3.70 -7.08
C ILE A 60 0.95 -3.49 -6.50
N ALA A 61 0.16 -4.55 -6.35
CA ALA A 61 -1.21 -4.47 -5.86
C ALA A 61 -1.29 -4.09 -4.36
N ALA A 62 -0.45 -4.70 -3.53
CA ALA A 62 -0.60 -4.68 -2.08
C ALA A 62 0.33 -3.70 -1.34
N HIS A 63 1.43 -3.24 -1.96
CA HIS A 63 2.48 -2.52 -1.23
C HIS A 63 3.03 -1.28 -1.94
N SER A 64 3.00 -1.24 -3.28
CA SER A 64 3.76 -0.26 -4.07
C SER A 64 3.41 1.19 -3.75
N PHE A 65 2.13 1.52 -3.66
CA PHE A 65 1.70 2.89 -3.40
C PHE A 65 2.16 3.35 -2.00
N ALA A 66 1.99 2.50 -0.98
CA ALA A 66 2.45 2.80 0.38
C ALA A 66 3.95 3.01 0.44
N HIS A 67 4.72 2.11 -0.18
CA HIS A 67 6.16 2.16 -0.17
C HIS A 67 6.72 3.37 -0.95
N LEU A 68 6.26 3.58 -2.18
CA LEU A 68 6.76 4.64 -3.05
C LEU A 68 6.35 6.03 -2.56
N SER A 69 5.14 6.20 -2.03
CA SER A 69 4.72 7.48 -1.45
C SER A 69 5.53 7.82 -0.20
N PHE A 70 5.90 6.82 0.62
CA PHE A 70 6.77 7.03 1.77
C PHE A 70 8.16 7.52 1.33
N LEU A 71 8.79 6.80 0.40
CA LEU A 71 10.10 7.17 -0.15
C LEU A 71 10.09 8.60 -0.70
N LYS A 72 9.10 8.92 -1.53
CA LYS A 72 8.95 10.25 -2.16
C LYS A 72 8.79 11.37 -1.13
N LEU A 73 8.02 11.13 -0.06
CA LEU A 73 7.78 12.14 0.97
C LEU A 73 8.98 12.34 1.90
N ILE A 74 9.70 11.28 2.23
CA ILE A 74 10.95 11.36 2.99
C ILE A 74 12.04 12.07 2.17
N GLU A 75 12.16 11.76 0.87
CA GLU A 75 13.11 12.40 -0.03
C GLU A 75 12.82 13.91 -0.17
N LYS A 76 11.55 14.30 -0.32
CA LYS A 76 11.15 15.69 -0.54
C LYS A 76 11.17 16.55 0.73
N HIS A 77 10.76 16.01 1.87
CA HIS A 77 10.51 16.79 3.09
C HIS A 77 11.45 16.44 4.24
N GLY A 78 12.32 15.43 4.07
CA GLY A 78 13.22 14.93 5.12
C GLY A 78 12.52 13.98 6.09
N GLY A 79 13.28 13.46 7.06
CA GLY A 79 12.85 12.38 7.95
C GLY A 79 11.55 12.64 8.72
N PHE A 80 11.54 13.58 9.65
CA PHE A 80 10.39 13.78 10.55
C PHE A 80 9.19 14.44 9.84
N LYS A 81 9.44 15.52 9.08
CA LYS A 81 8.39 16.23 8.33
C LYS A 81 7.75 15.33 7.26
N GLY A 82 8.55 14.54 6.54
CA GLY A 82 8.04 13.57 5.58
C GLY A 82 7.14 12.52 6.22
N ARG A 83 7.49 12.00 7.41
CA ARG A 83 6.63 11.06 8.16
C ARG A 83 5.30 11.66 8.57
N LEU A 84 5.26 12.91 9.02
CA LEU A 84 4.00 13.57 9.40
C LEU A 84 3.09 13.81 8.19
N ILE A 85 3.66 14.25 7.06
CA ILE A 85 2.90 14.43 5.81
C ILE A 85 2.37 13.07 5.32
N TYR A 86 3.19 12.02 5.43
CA TYR A 86 2.80 10.66 5.10
C TYR A 86 1.64 10.15 5.96
N LEU A 87 1.67 10.40 7.27
CA LEU A 87 0.55 10.10 8.15
C LEU A 87 -0.72 10.84 7.71
N GLY A 88 -0.61 12.14 7.41
CA GLY A 88 -1.71 12.94 6.90
C GLY A 88 -2.30 12.37 5.60
N GLN A 89 -1.46 11.93 4.66
CA GLN A 89 -1.89 11.27 3.43
C GLN A 89 -2.72 10.02 3.73
N TRP A 90 -2.28 9.16 4.66
CA TRP A 90 -3.00 7.95 5.02
C TRP A 90 -4.31 8.20 5.76
N ILE A 91 -4.37 9.24 6.59
CA ILE A 91 -5.63 9.68 7.23
C ILE A 91 -6.64 10.11 6.16
N VAL A 92 -6.22 10.89 5.16
CA VAL A 92 -7.11 11.30 4.05
C VAL A 92 -7.61 10.09 3.27
N ILE A 93 -6.73 9.14 2.94
CA ILE A 93 -7.12 7.90 2.25
C ILE A 93 -8.11 7.10 3.09
N PHE A 94 -7.88 6.98 4.40
CA PHE A 94 -8.79 6.28 5.30
C PHE A 94 -10.20 6.88 5.28
N VAL A 95 -10.29 8.21 5.40
CA VAL A 95 -11.58 8.92 5.34
C VAL A 95 -12.27 8.67 3.99
N LEU A 96 -11.54 8.74 2.88
CA LEU A 96 -12.10 8.47 1.55
C LEU A 96 -12.62 7.03 1.41
N VAL A 97 -11.89 6.04 1.94
CA VAL A 97 -12.33 4.64 1.92
C VAL A 97 -13.59 4.45 2.78
N VAL A 98 -13.63 5.04 3.98
CA VAL A 98 -14.82 4.99 4.84
C VAL A 98 -16.02 5.59 4.13
N ILE A 99 -15.87 6.76 3.50
CA ILE A 99 -16.95 7.38 2.72
C ILE A 99 -17.38 6.44 1.59
N ALA A 100 -16.44 5.94 0.77
CA ALA A 100 -16.73 5.09 -0.38
C ALA A 100 -17.49 3.80 -0.01
N VAL A 101 -17.12 3.17 1.10
CA VAL A 101 -17.81 1.98 1.62
C VAL A 101 -19.21 2.32 2.14
N ASN A 102 -19.42 3.54 2.65
CA ASN A 102 -20.69 3.96 3.21
C ASN A 102 -21.66 4.57 2.18
N ILE A 103 -21.20 4.98 0.98
CA ILE A 103 -22.03 5.54 -0.10
C ILE A 103 -23.33 4.74 -0.35
N PRO A 104 -23.31 3.39 -0.45
CA PRO A 104 -24.52 2.61 -0.70
C PRO A 104 -25.57 2.67 0.41
N TYR A 105 -25.21 3.12 1.61
CA TYR A 105 -26.12 3.26 2.77
C TYR A 105 -26.57 4.71 2.98
N MET A 106 -26.12 5.65 2.15
CA MET A 106 -26.46 7.08 2.23
C MET A 106 -27.61 7.48 1.30
N PHE A 107 -28.12 6.55 0.50
CA PHE A 107 -29.25 6.70 -0.43
C PHE A 107 -30.29 5.61 -0.17
#